data_AF-A0ABD0SVX5-F1
#
_entry.id   AF-A0ABD0SVX5-F1
#
_cell.length_a   1.000
_cell.length_b   1.000
_cell.length_c   1.000
_cell.angle_alpha   90.00
_cell.angle_beta   90.00
_cell.angle_gamma   90.00
#
_symmetry.space_group_name_H-M   'P 1'
#
loop_
_entity.id
_entity.type
_entity.pdbx_description
1 polymer ?
#
loop_
_entity_poly.entity_id
_entity_poly.type
_entity_poly.pdbx_seq_one_letter_code
_entity_poly.pdbx_strand_id
1 'polypeptide(L)'
;MASRLFLRGNETYEQFYERCNNLSNFDCSEEEMLWWMMGSRRLPLKEIVPISIVLVVIFLTGVIGNVCVCVVIVKHPGLHTATNYYLFSLAVSDLLLLLFDFHQYIMVFMLQVAT
;
A
#
# COMPACT_ATOMS: atom_id res chain seq x y z
N MET A 1 -13.05 -3.43 -13.65
CA MET A 1 -13.03 -2.74 -14.97
C MET A 1 -11.93 -3.28 -15.86
N ALA A 2 -10.70 -3.46 -15.35
CA ALA A 2 -9.59 -4.00 -16.14
C ALA A 2 -9.69 -5.51 -16.48
N SER A 3 -10.44 -6.30 -15.72
CA SER A 3 -10.77 -7.69 -16.10
C SER A 3 -11.55 -7.81 -17.42
N ARG A 4 -12.32 -6.78 -17.80
CA ARG A 4 -13.08 -6.72 -19.07
C ARG A 4 -12.20 -6.40 -20.28
N LEU A 5 -10.95 -5.98 -20.09
CA LEU A 5 -10.00 -5.73 -21.19
C LEU A 5 -9.37 -7.02 -21.71
N PHE A 6 -9.17 -8.02 -20.83
CA PHE A 6 -8.57 -9.31 -21.18
C PHE A 6 -9.61 -10.43 -21.36
N LEU A 7 -10.79 -10.32 -20.73
CA LEU A 7 -11.92 -11.18 -21.07
C LEU A 7 -12.46 -10.78 -22.44
N ARG A 8 -12.46 -11.71 -23.41
CA ARG A 8 -13.16 -11.51 -24.68
C ARG A 8 -14.63 -11.22 -24.36
N GLY A 9 -15.31 -10.37 -25.13
CA GLY A 9 -16.56 -9.70 -24.72
C GLY A 9 -17.71 -10.56 -24.16
N ASN A 10 -17.69 -11.89 -24.36
CA ASN A 10 -18.67 -12.85 -23.85
C ASN A 10 -18.06 -13.97 -22.96
N GLU A 11 -16.80 -13.88 -22.58
CA GLU A 11 -16.12 -14.88 -21.76
C GLU A 11 -16.29 -14.63 -20.26
N THR A 12 -16.39 -15.73 -19.50
CA THR A 12 -16.34 -15.72 -18.04
C THR A 12 -14.90 -15.90 -17.54
N TYR A 13 -14.66 -15.52 -16.28
CA TYR A 13 -13.36 -15.71 -15.61
C TYR A 13 -12.89 -17.17 -15.63
N GLU A 14 -13.82 -18.11 -15.47
CA GLU A 14 -13.54 -19.56 -15.54
C GLU A 14 -13.09 -20.00 -16.94
N GLN A 15 -13.72 -19.47 -18.00
CA GLN A 15 -13.33 -19.78 -19.39
C GLN A 15 -11.95 -19.25 -19.73
N PHE A 16 -11.62 -18.06 -19.21
CA PHE A 16 -10.27 -17.50 -19.31
C PHE A 16 -9.24 -18.33 -18.54
N TYR A 17 -9.58 -18.75 -17.32
CA TYR A 17 -8.72 -19.61 -16.51
C TYR A 17 -8.42 -20.96 -17.18
N GLU A 18 -9.44 -21.63 -17.71
CA GLU A 18 -9.29 -22.87 -18.48
C GLU A 18 -8.35 -22.69 -19.68
N ARG A 19 -8.54 -21.65 -20.50
CA ARG A 19 -7.65 -21.37 -21.65
C ARG A 19 -6.20 -21.13 -21.26
N CYS A 20 -5.95 -20.48 -20.12
CA CYS A 20 -4.60 -20.17 -19.65
C CYS A 20 -3.96 -21.30 -18.82
N ASN A 21 -4.70 -22.34 -18.42
CA ASN A 21 -4.16 -23.42 -17.57
C ASN A 21 -4.27 -24.82 -18.22
N ASN A 22 -4.95 -24.93 -19.38
CA ASN A 22 -5.09 -26.20 -20.08
C ASN A 22 -3.84 -26.51 -20.94
N LEU A 23 -3.02 -27.43 -20.45
CA LEU A 23 -1.75 -27.81 -21.10
C LEU A 23 -1.92 -28.39 -22.51
N SER A 24 -3.08 -28.97 -22.83
CA SER A 24 -3.35 -29.54 -24.15
C SER A 24 -3.74 -28.52 -25.21
N ASN A 25 -4.27 -27.36 -24.81
CA ASN A 25 -4.71 -26.32 -25.73
C ASN A 25 -4.52 -24.93 -25.11
N PHE A 26 -3.26 -24.51 -25.02
CA PHE A 26 -2.86 -23.23 -24.44
C PHE A 26 -3.01 -22.10 -25.48
N ASP A 27 -4.01 -21.24 -25.28
CA ASP A 27 -4.37 -20.13 -26.18
C ASP A 27 -4.43 -18.80 -25.42
N CYS A 28 -3.39 -18.53 -24.61
CA CYS A 28 -3.29 -17.40 -23.71
C CYS A 28 -1.98 -16.63 -24.00
N SER A 29 -2.06 -15.30 -24.12
CA SER A 29 -0.94 -14.39 -24.37
C SER A 29 -0.10 -14.18 -23.10
N GLU A 30 1.17 -13.77 -23.27
CA GLU A 30 2.03 -13.37 -22.14
C GLU A 30 1.40 -12.24 -21.32
N GLU A 31 0.74 -11.28 -21.97
CA GLU A 31 0.07 -10.17 -21.27
C GLU A 31 -1.10 -10.66 -20.41
N GLU A 32 -1.88 -11.61 -20.92
CA GLU A 32 -3.00 -12.23 -20.21
C GLU A 32 -2.52 -13.02 -18.98
N MET A 33 -1.45 -13.79 -19.14
CA MET A 33 -0.83 -14.56 -18.05
C MET A 33 -0.17 -13.67 -16.99
N LEU A 34 0.52 -12.61 -17.39
CA LEU A 34 1.09 -11.62 -16.47
C LEU A 34 0.01 -10.91 -15.68
N TRP A 35 -1.11 -10.57 -16.35
CA TRP A 35 -2.25 -9.96 -15.68
C TRP A 35 -2.96 -10.91 -14.72
N TRP A 36 -3.03 -12.20 -15.06
CA TRP A 36 -3.54 -13.24 -14.17
C TRP A 36 -2.73 -13.33 -12.88
N MET A 37 -1.40 -13.30 -12.97
CA MET A 37 -0.53 -13.42 -11.79
C MET A 37 -0.41 -12.13 -10.99
N MET A 38 -0.38 -10.97 -11.64
CA MET A 38 -0.09 -9.68 -10.97
C MET A 38 -1.31 -8.78 -10.78
N GLY A 39 -2.42 -9.03 -11.48
CA GLY A 39 -3.60 -8.17 -11.47
C GLY A 39 -3.37 -6.80 -12.13
N SER A 40 -4.31 -5.89 -11.90
CA SER A 40 -4.27 -4.55 -12.50
C SER A 40 -3.13 -3.72 -11.94
N ARG A 41 -2.22 -3.24 -12.81
CA ARG A 41 -1.15 -2.30 -12.44
C ARG A 41 -1.64 -0.93 -11.98
N ARG A 42 -2.91 -0.58 -12.23
CA ARG A 42 -3.48 0.70 -11.83
C ARG A 42 -4.85 0.51 -11.21
N LEU A 43 -4.98 0.91 -9.94
CA LEU A 43 -6.30 1.00 -9.33
C LEU A 43 -7.01 2.26 -9.85
N PRO A 44 -8.32 2.17 -10.14
CA PRO A 44 -9.09 3.34 -10.53
C PRO A 44 -9.04 4.39 -9.43
N LEU A 45 -8.92 5.67 -9.81
CA LEU A 45 -8.79 6.79 -8.87
C LEU A 45 -9.88 6.78 -7.78
N LYS A 46 -11.09 6.34 -8.13
CA LYS A 46 -12.23 6.23 -7.21
C LYS A 46 -12.00 5.30 -6.02
N GLU A 47 -11.18 4.26 -6.17
CA GLU A 47 -10.82 3.34 -5.08
C GLU A 47 -9.60 3.84 -4.28
N ILE A 48 -8.71 4.62 -4.90
CA ILE A 48 -7.54 5.20 -4.23
C ILE A 48 -7.93 6.32 -3.26
N VAL A 49 -8.95 7.14 -3.60
CA VAL A 49 -9.39 8.26 -2.74
C VAL A 49 -9.72 7.84 -1.29
N PRO A 50 -10.58 6.83 -1.03
CA PRO A 50 -10.91 6.46 0.35
C PRO A 50 -9.69 5.89 1.10
N ILE A 51 -8.84 5.11 0.42
CA ILE A 51 -7.62 4.55 1.02
C ILE A 51 -6.66 5.67 1.43
N SER A 52 -6.48 6.67 0.55
CA SER A 52 -5.67 7.85 0.83
C SER A 52 -6.16 8.59 2.07
N ILE A 53 -7.47 8.82 2.20
CA ILE A 53 -8.06 9.50 3.36
C ILE A 53 -7.75 8.75 4.65
N VAL A 54 -7.95 7.43 4.67
CA VAL A 54 -7.68 6.59 5.85
C VAL A 54 -6.20 6.63 6.22
N LEU A 55 -5.30 6.53 5.25
CA LEU A 55 -3.85 6.60 5.49
C LEU A 55 -3.41 7.97 6.04
N VAL A 56 -3.99 9.07 5.53
CA VAL A 56 -3.73 10.42 6.07
C VAL A 56 -4.21 10.56 7.51
N VAL A 57 -5.38 9.99 7.84
CA VAL A 57 -5.89 10.00 9.23
C VAL A 57 -4.94 9.22 10.15
N ILE A 58 -4.54 8.02 9.74
CA ILE A 58 -3.58 7.20 10.51
C ILE A 58 -2.26 7.96 10.68
N PHE A 59 -1.75 8.59 9.62
CA PHE A 59 -0.54 9.41 9.66
C PHE A 59 -0.65 10.53 10.69
N LEU A 60 -1.72 11.32 10.65
CA LEU A 60 -1.93 12.41 11.60
C LEU A 60 -2.02 11.91 13.04
N THR A 61 -2.77 10.83 13.29
CA THR A 61 -2.86 10.25 14.63
C THR A 61 -1.53 9.68 15.11
N GLY A 62 -0.73 9.09 14.22
CA GLY A 62 0.61 8.58 14.51
C GLY A 62 1.59 9.70 14.82
N VAL A 63 1.61 10.79 14.05
CA VAL A 63 2.46 11.95 14.35
C VAL A 63 2.07 12.55 15.71
N ILE A 64 0.78 12.80 15.93
CA ILE A 64 0.30 13.40 17.19
C ILE A 64 0.62 12.48 18.37
N GLY A 65 0.36 11.18 18.26
CA GLY A 65 0.65 10.20 19.30
C GLY A 65 2.13 10.13 19.66
N ASN A 66 3.00 10.03 18.65
CA ASN A 66 4.45 9.93 18.86
C ASN A 66 5.07 11.23 19.37
N VAL A 67 4.60 12.38 18.89
CA VAL A 67 5.02 13.69 19.42
C VAL A 67 4.57 13.88 20.86
N CYS A 68 3.34 13.50 21.21
CA CYS A 68 2.85 13.54 22.59
C CYS A 68 3.72 12.67 23.52
N VAL A 69 4.08 11.46 23.09
CA VAL A 69 4.98 10.57 23.85
C VAL A 69 6.35 11.23 24.02
N CYS A 70 6.95 11.78 22.96
CA CYS A 70 8.21 12.52 23.04
C CYS A 70 8.13 13.70 24.04
N VAL A 71 7.05 14.49 24.00
CA VAL A 71 6.87 15.66 24.88
C VAL A 71 6.71 15.25 26.35
N VAL A 72 5.94 14.19 26.62
CA VAL A 72 5.76 13.66 27.98
C VAL A 72 7.08 13.13 28.54
N ILE A 73 7.88 12.45 27.72
CA ILE A 73 9.21 11.94 28.08
C ILE A 73 10.15 13.11 28.43
N VAL A 74 10.16 14.18 27.64
CA VAL A 74 10.98 15.37 27.90
C VAL A 74 10.51 16.13 29.16
N LYS A 75 9.20 16.15 29.44
CA LYS A 75 8.60 16.88 30.56
C LYS A 75 8.81 16.23 31.94
N HIS A 76 9.09 14.92 32.03
CA HIS A 76 9.38 14.23 33.30
C HIS A 76 10.82 13.69 33.37
N PRO A 77 11.82 14.54 33.66
CA PRO A 77 13.24 14.16 33.76
C PRO A 77 13.60 13.43 35.08
N GLY A 78 12.63 12.81 35.76
CA GLY A 78 12.78 12.28 37.12
C GLY A 78 13.35 10.86 37.25
N LEU A 79 13.54 10.12 36.15
CA LEU A 79 14.13 8.78 36.16
C LEU A 79 15.00 8.58 34.91
N HIS A 80 16.28 8.90 35.02
CA HIS A 80 17.35 8.45 34.13
C HIS A 80 17.54 6.92 34.31
N THR A 81 16.61 6.12 33.79
CA THR A 81 16.68 4.65 33.80
C THR A 81 16.37 4.12 32.41
N ALA A 82 17.07 3.05 32.02
CA ALA A 82 17.16 2.47 30.68
C ALA A 82 15.83 2.20 29.93
N THR A 83 14.68 2.32 30.58
CA THR A 83 13.33 2.17 30.00
C THR A 83 12.94 3.32 29.04
N ASN A 84 13.45 4.54 29.21
CA ASN A 84 13.02 5.70 28.41
C ASN A 84 13.65 5.76 26.99
N TYR A 85 14.81 5.10 26.81
CA TYR A 85 15.46 5.01 25.50
C TYR A 85 14.65 4.14 24.52
N TYR A 86 13.97 3.11 25.04
CA TYR A 86 13.13 2.23 24.24
C TYR A 86 11.88 2.94 23.73
N LEU A 87 11.20 3.72 24.58
CA LEU A 87 10.03 4.52 24.18
C LEU A 87 10.38 5.65 23.22
N PHE A 88 11.54 6.29 23.39
CA PHE A 88 12.04 7.28 22.43
C PHE A 88 12.41 6.63 21.10
N SER A 89 13.10 5.49 21.12
CA SER A 89 13.44 4.72 19.92
C SER A 89 12.19 4.23 19.18
N LEU A 90 11.13 3.86 19.91
CA LEU A 90 9.83 3.51 19.35
C LEU A 90 9.20 4.72 18.63
N ALA A 91 9.13 5.88 19.29
CA ALA A 91 8.58 7.10 18.70
C ALA A 91 9.40 7.60 17.49
N VAL A 92 10.74 7.48 17.52
CA VAL A 92 11.60 7.79 16.36
C VAL A 92 11.36 6.80 15.23
N SER A 93 11.22 5.51 15.53
CA SER A 93 10.92 4.49 14.52
C SER A 93 9.58 4.75 13.86
N ASP A 94 8.55 5.11 14.61
CA ASP A 94 7.24 5.44 14.05
C ASP A 94 7.27 6.72 13.21
N LEU A 95 8.01 7.75 13.61
CA LEU A 95 8.19 8.94 12.77
C LEU A 95 8.94 8.63 11.46
N LEU A 96 9.95 7.75 11.50
CA LEU A 96 10.67 7.29 10.32
C LEU A 96 9.78 6.45 9.41
N LEU A 97 8.96 5.55 9.97
CA LEU A 97 7.97 4.77 9.22
C LEU A 97 6.97 5.71 8.52
N LEU A 98 6.43 6.69 9.24
CA LEU A 98 5.51 7.68 8.67
C LEU A 98 6.15 8.48 7.52
N LEU A 99 7.44 8.86 7.63
CA LEU A 99 8.17 9.52 6.55
C LEU A 99 8.38 8.60 5.34
N PHE A 100 8.66 7.32 5.57
CA PHE A 100 8.88 6.36 4.51
C PHE A 100 7.57 6.01 3.78
N ASP A 101 6.48 5.82 4.51
CA ASP A 101 5.14 5.60 3.97
C ASP A 101 4.69 6.79 3.11
N PHE A 102 4.90 8.02 3.57
CA PHE A 102 4.56 9.22 2.80
C PHE A 102 5.38 9.32 1.50
N HIS A 103 6.70 9.04 1.57
CA HIS A 103 7.55 9.02 0.39
C HIS A 103 7.10 7.97 -0.63
N GLN A 104 6.84 6.74 -0.16
CA GLN A 104 6.36 5.65 -1.00
C GLN A 104 5.01 5.99 -1.65
N TYR A 105 4.10 6.60 -0.90
CA TYR A 105 2.79 7.02 -1.40
C TYR A 105 2.92 8.04 -2.55
N ILE A 106 3.74 9.08 -2.39
CA ILE A 106 3.98 10.08 -3.45
C ILE A 106 4.61 9.44 -4.68
N MET A 107 5.63 8.59 -4.49
CA MET A 107 6.32 7.94 -5.60
C MET A 107 5.38 7.06 -6.43
N VAL A 108 4.54 6.27 -5.76
CA VAL A 108 3.52 5.44 -6.43
C VAL A 108 2.47 6.30 -7.15
N PHE A 109 2.01 7.38 -6.52
CA PHE A 109 1.05 8.28 -7.14
C PHE A 109 1.61 8.95 -8.40
N MET A 110 2.85 9.45 -8.35
CA MET A 110 3.53 10.05 -9.50
C MET A 110 3.77 9.05 -10.62
N LEU A 111 4.17 7.81 -10.29
CA LEU A 111 4.33 6.74 -11.26
C LEU A 111 3.01 6.42 -11.99
N GLN A 112 1.89 6.44 -11.27
CA GLN A 112 0.59 6.16 -11.83
C GLN A 112 0.05 7.31 -12.72
N VAL A 113 0.47 8.56 -12.47
CA VAL A 113 0.12 9.74 -13.30
C VAL A 113 1.02 9.87 -14.53
N ALA A 114 2.27 9.45 -14.44
CA ALA A 114 3.26 9.59 -15.52
C ALA A 114 3.19 8.50 -16.61
N THR A 115 2.54 7.38 -16.31
CA THR A 115 2.33 6.28 -17.27
C THR A 115 0.97 6.41 -17.96
#